data_AF-A0A959BW43-F1
#
_entry.id   AF-A0A959BW43-F1
#
_cell.length_a   1.000
_cell.length_b   1.000
_cell.length_c   1.000
_cell.angle_alpha   90.00
_cell.angle_beta   90.00
_cell.angle_gamma   90.00
#
_symmetry.space_group_name_H-M   'P 1'
#
loop_
_entity.id
_entity.type
_entity.pdbx_description
1 polymer ?
#
loop_
_entity_poly.entity_id
_entity_poly.type
_entity_poly.pdbx_seq_one_letter_code
_entity_poly.pdbx_strand_id
1 'polypeptide(L)' 'MKEYLKHDEWSIIEEEFNEDHNRISESVFSIGNGRFGQRANFEEDFSGDSLLGNYVAGIYYPDKTRVGWWKNGYPEYFAK' A
#
# COMPACT_ATOMS: atom_id res chain seq x y z
N MET A 1 -4.36 5.20 18.28
CA MET A 1 -3.90 4.17 17.32
C MET A 1 -4.75 2.94 17.56
N LYS A 2 -5.11 2.13 16.54
CA LYS A 2 -5.86 0.90 16.79
C LYS A 2 -4.88 -0.15 17.33
N GLU A 3 -5.06 -0.60 18.57
CA GLU A 3 -4.21 -1.62 19.19
C GLU A 3 -4.88 -3.00 19.03
N TYR A 4 -4.62 -3.66 17.89
CA TYR A 4 -5.14 -5.00 17.58
C TYR A 4 -4.04 -6.00 17.19
N LEU A 5 -2.85 -5.50 16.88
CA LEU A 5 -1.69 -6.32 16.59
C LEU A 5 -1.00 -6.68 17.90
N LYS A 6 -0.70 -7.96 18.06
CA LYS A 6 0.05 -8.46 19.21
C LYS A 6 1.52 -8.08 19.09
N HIS A 7 2.06 -7.59 20.20
CA HIS A 7 3.47 -7.28 20.33
C HIS A 7 4.27 -8.56 20.57
N ASP A 8 5.27 -8.81 19.71
CA ASP A 8 6.28 -9.85 19.85
C ASP A 8 7.65 -9.23 19.55
N GLU A 9 8.73 -9.82 20.06
CA GLU A 9 10.08 -9.25 19.93
C GLU A 9 10.56 -9.18 18.48
N TRP A 10 10.12 -10.13 17.64
CA TRP A 10 10.60 -10.29 16.27
C TRP A 10 9.49 -10.39 15.24
N SER A 11 8.23 -10.43 15.69
CA SER A 11 7.07 -10.67 14.85
C SER A 11 6.02 -9.58 15.02
N ILE A 12 5.29 -9.32 13.96
CA ILE A 12 4.00 -8.61 14.02
C ILE A 12 2.95 -9.69 13.84
N ILE A 13 1.96 -9.76 14.71
CA ILE A 13 0.99 -10.86 14.73
C ILE A 13 -0.43 -10.29 14.81
N GLU A 14 -1.30 -10.72 13.90
CA GLU A 14 -2.75 -10.55 13.97
C GLU A 14 -3.37 -11.91 14.29
N GLU A 15 -4.02 -12.05 15.45
CA GLU A 15 -4.57 -13.35 15.90
C GLU A 15 -5.99 -13.61 15.37
N GLU A 16 -6.73 -12.56 15.03
CA GLU A 16 -8.09 -12.63 14.52
C GLU A 16 -8.26 -11.71 13.32
N PHE A 17 -8.94 -12.20 12.28
CA PHE A 17 -9.25 -11.38 11.11
C PHE A 17 -10.40 -10.42 11.40
N ASN A 18 -10.19 -9.13 11.12
CA ASN A 18 -11.22 -8.11 11.15
C ASN A 18 -11.25 -7.35 9.81
N GLU A 19 -12.37 -7.40 9.10
CA GLU A 19 -12.53 -6.78 7.77
C GLU A 19 -12.29 -5.27 7.78
N ASP A 20 -12.66 -4.56 8.86
CA ASP A 20 -12.46 -3.11 8.99
C ASP A 20 -10.97 -2.72 9.11
N HIS A 21 -10.11 -3.70 9.40
CA HIS A 21 -8.67 -3.51 9.58
C HIS A 21 -7.87 -4.00 8.38
N ASN A 22 -8.50 -4.73 7.45
CA ASN A 22 -7.81 -5.40 6.35
C ASN A 22 -6.85 -4.47 5.60
N ARG A 23 -7.31 -3.30 5.15
CA ARG A 23 -6.46 -2.34 4.41
C ARG A 23 -5.27 -1.80 5.23
N ILE A 24 -5.40 -1.75 6.56
CA ILE A 24 -4.29 -1.40 7.46
C ILE A 24 -3.31 -2.58 7.52
N SER A 25 -3.81 -3.79 7.79
CA SER A 25 -3.02 -5.02 7.86
C SER A 25 -2.24 -5.28 6.55
N GLU A 26 -2.86 -5.13 5.38
CA GLU A 26 -2.20 -5.19 4.07
C GLU A 26 -0.98 -4.25 3.98
N SER A 27 -1.06 -3.07 4.62
CA SER A 27 0.05 -2.11 4.65
C SER A 27 1.14 -2.56 5.61
N VAL A 28 0.76 -2.99 6.83
CA VAL A 28 1.70 -3.36 7.90
C VAL A 28 2.49 -4.63 7.54
N PHE A 29 1.80 -5.64 6.99
CA PHE A 29 2.39 -6.94 6.67
C PHE A 29 3.06 -6.99 5.28
N SER A 30 3.19 -5.85 4.59
CA SER A 30 3.83 -5.76 3.27
C SER A 30 5.24 -6.38 3.27
N ILE A 31 5.62 -6.98 2.14
CA ILE A 31 6.96 -7.53 1.95
C ILE A 31 7.67 -6.88 0.75
N GLY A 32 9.00 -6.90 0.77
CA GLY A 32 9.80 -6.38 -0.33
C GLY A 32 11.28 -6.77 -0.23
N ASN A 33 11.98 -6.68 -1.37
CA ASN A 33 13.39 -7.04 -1.49
C ASN A 33 14.24 -5.90 -2.11
N GLY A 34 13.73 -4.67 -2.09
CA GLY A 34 14.35 -3.50 -2.70
C GLY A 34 14.16 -3.37 -4.22
N ARG A 35 13.93 -4.48 -4.94
CA ARG A 35 13.57 -4.47 -6.37
C ARG A 35 12.07 -4.58 -6.59
N PHE A 36 11.41 -5.38 -5.77
CA PHE A 36 9.97 -5.60 -5.76
C PHE A 36 9.43 -5.32 -4.36
N GLY A 37 8.18 -4.88 -4.30
CA GLY A 37 7.42 -4.78 -3.07
C GLY A 37 5.95 -5.04 -3.34
N GLN A 38 5.27 -5.69 -2.40
CA GLN A 38 3.85 -5.92 -2.46
C GLN A 38 3.20 -5.68 -1.10
N ARG A 39 1.95 -5.23 -1.15
CA ARG A 39 1.08 -5.25 0.02
C ARG A 39 0.76 -6.70 0.38
N ALA A 40 0.46 -6.96 1.64
CA ALA A 40 -0.02 -8.28 2.08
C ALA A 40 -1.49 -8.47 1.73
N ASN A 41 -1.80 -8.40 0.44
CA ASN A 41 -3.12 -8.74 -0.07
C ASN A 41 -3.33 -10.26 0.04
N PHE A 42 -4.56 -10.70 0.31
CA PHE A 42 -4.93 -12.11 0.16
C PHE A 42 -4.76 -12.54 -1.29
N GLU A 43 -4.21 -13.75 -1.50
CA GLU A 43 -4.06 -14.32 -2.83
C GLU A 43 -5.39 -14.82 -3.42
N GLU A 44 -6.34 -15.20 -2.57
CA GLU A 44 -7.72 -15.48 -2.96
C GLU A 44 -8.54 -14.20 -3.20
N ASP A 45 -9.69 -14.36 -3.87
CA ASP A 45 -10.63 -13.27 -4.04
C ASP A 45 -11.18 -12.79 -2.69
N PHE A 46 -10.92 -11.52 -2.39
CA PHE A 46 -11.46 -10.83 -1.22
C PHE A 46 -12.40 -9.70 -1.65
N SER A 47 -13.61 -9.68 -1.11
CA SER A 47 -14.67 -8.75 -1.50
C SER A 47 -14.82 -7.52 -0.61
N GLY A 48 -14.10 -7.45 0.51
CA GLY A 48 -14.11 -6.31 1.44
C GLY A 48 -13.24 -5.14 0.98
N ASP A 49 -13.08 -4.12 1.84
CA ASP A 49 -12.18 -3.00 1.55
C ASP A 49 -10.72 -3.47 1.48
N SER A 50 -10.09 -3.23 0.34
CA SER A 50 -8.74 -3.67 0.02
C SER A 50 -8.07 -2.65 -0.90
N LEU A 51 -6.75 -2.58 -0.83
CA LEU A 51 -5.94 -1.89 -1.82
C LEU A 51 -4.93 -2.88 -2.40
N LEU A 52 -5.22 -3.42 -3.58
CA LEU A 52 -4.27 -4.24 -4.33
C LEU A 52 -3.05 -3.42 -4.72
N GLY A 53 -1.85 -3.89 -4.37
CA GLY A 53 -0.62 -3.14 -4.61
C GLY A 53 0.61 -4.02 -4.79
N ASN A 54 1.15 -4.03 -6.01
CA ASN A 54 2.41 -4.66 -6.38
C ASN A 54 3.26 -3.65 -7.15
N TYR A 55 4.52 -3.51 -6.77
CA TYR A 55 5.40 -2.45 -7.26
C TYR A 55 6.76 -3.01 -7.68
N VAL A 56 7.27 -2.50 -8.81
CA VAL A 56 8.59 -2.84 -9.34
C VAL A 56 9.44 -1.56 -9.32
N ALA A 57 10.56 -1.58 -8.61
CA ALA A 57 11.41 -0.41 -8.44
C ALA A 57 11.88 0.14 -9.81
N GLY A 58 11.70 1.45 -10.00
CA GLY A 58 12.07 2.15 -11.24
C GLY A 58 11.06 2.01 -12.38
N ILE A 59 9.97 1.26 -12.20
CA ILE A 59 8.83 1.26 -13.12
C ILE A 59 7.79 2.22 -12.55
N TYR A 60 7.49 3.28 -13.30
CA TYR A 60 6.48 4.27 -12.94
C TYR A 60 5.74 4.71 -14.20
N TYR A 61 4.55 5.27 -14.03
CA TYR A 61 3.83 5.89 -15.12
C TYR A 61 3.91 7.42 -15.00
N PRO A 62 4.28 8.15 -16.06
CA PRO A 62 4.23 9.60 -16.06
C PRO A 62 2.76 10.04 -16.17
N ASP A 63 2.08 10.12 -15.03
CA ASP A 63 0.67 10.52 -14.99
C ASP A 63 0.56 12.03 -15.23
N LYS A 64 -0.36 12.43 -16.10
CA LYS A 64 -0.47 13.82 -16.53
C LYS A 64 -0.85 14.70 -15.36
N THR A 65 -0.16 15.82 -15.20
CA THR A 65 -0.41 16.76 -14.12
C THR A 65 -1.88 17.20 -14.08
N ARG A 66 -2.52 16.95 -12.93
CA ARG A 66 -3.87 17.37 -12.60
C ARG A 66 -3.82 18.24 -11.35
N VAL A 67 -4.06 19.53 -11.53
CA VAL A 67 -4.05 20.55 -10.46
C VAL A 67 -5.29 21.41 -10.54
N GLY A 68 -5.73 21.98 -9.41
CA GLY A 68 -6.87 22.90 -9.40
C GLY A 68 -6.60 24.17 -10.22
N TRP A 69 -5.39 24.72 -10.13
CA TRP A 69 -4.96 25.91 -10.89
C TRP A 69 -3.50 25.77 -11.31
N TRP A 70 -3.20 26.07 -12.57
CA TRP A 70 -1.85 25.97 -13.09
C TRP A 70 -0.93 27.08 -12.54
N LYS A 71 0.36 26.74 -12.35
CA LYS A 71 1.42 27.67 -11.95
C LYS A 71 2.66 27.44 -12.81
N ASN A 72 3.39 28.53 -13.06
CA ASN A 72 4.67 28.46 -13.76
C ASN A 72 5.65 27.58 -12.97
N GLY A 73 6.26 26.61 -13.64
CA GLY A 73 7.18 25.64 -13.03
C GLY A 73 6.55 24.30 -12.66
N TYR A 74 5.24 24.10 -12.84
CA TYR A 74 4.66 22.77 -12.71
C TYR A 74 5.16 21.82 -13.81
N PRO A 75 5.50 20.56 -13.45
CA PRO A 75 5.89 19.58 -14.45
C PRO A 75 4.66 19.20 -15.29
N GLU A 76 4.90 18.72 -16.50
CA GLU A 76 3.83 18.20 -17.35
C GLU A 76 3.25 16.88 -16.82
N TYR A 77 4.06 16.13 -16.06
CA TYR A 77 3.74 14.81 -15.50
C TYR A 77 4.27 14.65 -14.07
N PHE A 78 3.58 13.87 -13.26
CA PHE A 78 4.08 13.35 -11.98
C PHE A 78 4.41 11.86 -12.11
N ALA A 79 5.43 11.40 -11.39
CA ALA A 79 5.71 9.98 -11.27
C ALA A 79 4.69 9.35 -10.29
N LYS A 80 4.01 8.30 -10.74
CA LYS A 80 3.07 7.51 -9.96
C LYS A 80 3.41 6.04 -10.01
#